data_AF-A0A5B9Y8I0-F1
#
_entry.id   AF-A0A5B9Y8I0-F1
#
_cell.length_a   1.000
_cell.length_b   1.000
_cell.length_c   1.000
_cell.angle_alpha   90.00
_cell.angle_beta   90.00
_cell.angle_gamma   90.00
#
_symmetry.space_group_name_H-M   'P 1'
#
loop_
_entity.id
_entity.type
_entity.pdbx_description
1 polymer ?
#
loop_
_entity_poly.entity_id
_entity_poly.type
_entity_poly.pdbx_seq_one_letter_code
_entity_poly.pdbx_strand_id
1 'polypeptide(L)'
;MKKKSREYTFLFLPALVVLVLTCATFIVASFYDRQIQEYFAQGFYYKWVKIWIVFMDELGLFQFLPAIFVFCAVIWESFIHYQIKFGKKDVIRDYSWIGIFYYIVAYGFFFWIVIYQGYMRVYEDTGFGQGIDAKLMETTTYRIVAYWIIKSTEFAIMLYATIYLRVLFHKRSDVLEQEYWVDSLKGLVYIGYCYTMIFVLKWGMGRPFYYSTIFNQIIENEATPRGWEYSGAVMWGTGDGTQNMPYYEWWQPNHFLDNLKEWGSVSGAKDTNTTGWWNRAFPSGHTSGTFCTITIMYLFINPQKGRVLTNKKIVIIALWFLHLNSMKFALIVYRFHWWTDLDFSTIFCIAIFPLVPKFVDKHLRWWTNLIKAKMFKKALTGFVVEKKLGFDLYTNSEKYPVKVDFFLYGKNKQEKMDKKMKHYFHVKSEPKEVIKWQEQPN
;
A
#
# COMPACT_ATOMS: atom_id res chain seq x y z
N MET A 1 13.10 22.48 -24.72
CA MET A 1 12.68 21.54 -23.65
C MET A 1 11.85 20.43 -24.28
N LYS A 2 12.28 19.15 -24.24
CA LYS A 2 11.46 18.03 -24.73
C LYS A 2 10.11 18.06 -24.05
N LYS A 3 9.03 17.98 -24.83
CA LYS A 3 7.65 17.90 -24.34
C LYS A 3 7.59 16.69 -23.40
N LYS A 4 7.37 16.93 -22.10
CA LYS A 4 7.25 15.85 -21.11
C LYS A 4 6.13 14.93 -21.57
N SER A 5 6.31 13.62 -21.44
CA SER A 5 5.33 12.65 -21.92
C SER A 5 3.97 12.91 -21.26
N ARG A 6 2.89 12.57 -21.96
CA ARG A 6 1.51 12.73 -21.44
C ARG A 6 1.36 12.03 -20.08
N GLU A 7 2.00 10.88 -19.92
CA GLU A 7 2.02 10.07 -18.71
C GLU A 7 2.74 10.78 -17.56
N TYR A 8 3.87 11.44 -17.84
CA TYR A 8 4.54 12.24 -16.82
C TYR A 8 3.62 13.34 -16.33
N THR A 9 3.00 14.11 -17.23
CA THR A 9 2.15 15.23 -16.82
C THR A 9 0.91 14.75 -16.06
N PHE A 10 0.31 13.62 -16.47
CA PHE A 10 -0.88 13.08 -15.84
C PHE A 10 -0.65 12.45 -14.47
N LEU A 11 0.48 11.77 -14.24
CA LEU A 11 0.76 11.14 -12.95
C LEU A 11 1.48 12.09 -11.98
N PHE A 12 2.49 12.80 -12.47
CA PHE A 12 3.35 13.61 -11.62
C PHE A 12 2.65 14.86 -11.11
N LEU A 13 1.91 15.58 -11.97
CA LEU A 13 1.33 16.87 -11.58
C LEU A 13 0.22 16.69 -10.53
N PRO A 14 -0.76 15.78 -10.68
CA PRO A 14 -1.75 15.55 -9.62
C PRO A 14 -1.11 15.02 -8.34
N ALA A 15 -0.14 14.09 -8.42
CA ALA A 15 0.56 13.62 -7.22
C ALA A 15 1.31 14.75 -6.50
N LEU A 16 1.92 15.67 -7.24
CA LEU A 16 2.59 16.84 -6.67
C LEU A 16 1.59 17.81 -6.03
N VAL A 17 0.46 18.09 -6.69
CA VAL A 17 -0.60 18.94 -6.13
C VAL A 17 -1.14 18.33 -4.84
N VAL A 18 -1.48 17.03 -4.85
CA VAL A 18 -1.93 16.32 -3.65
C VAL A 18 -0.87 16.38 -2.55
N LEU A 19 0.41 16.16 -2.89
CA LEU A 19 1.50 16.25 -1.91
C LEU A 19 1.60 17.63 -1.29
N VAL A 20 1.59 18.70 -2.09
CA VAL A 20 1.69 20.08 -1.60
C VAL A 20 0.50 20.43 -0.71
N LEU A 21 -0.72 20.10 -1.15
CA LEU A 21 -1.92 20.32 -0.35
C LEU A 21 -1.87 19.54 0.97
N THR A 22 -1.48 18.26 0.91
CA THR A 22 -1.36 17.40 2.10
C THR A 22 -0.29 17.91 3.06
N CYS A 23 0.86 18.38 2.57
CA CYS A 23 1.88 19.00 3.42
C CYS A 23 1.36 20.28 4.09
N ALA A 24 0.64 21.13 3.35
CA ALA A 24 0.05 22.34 3.91
C ALA A 24 -0.99 22.00 5.00
N THR A 25 -1.89 21.06 4.74
CA THR A 25 -2.89 20.62 5.72
C THR A 25 -2.25 19.91 6.90
N PHE A 26 -1.18 19.14 6.71
CA PHE A 26 -0.42 18.51 7.79
C PHE A 26 0.19 19.55 8.74
N ILE A 27 0.76 20.63 8.20
CA ILE A 27 1.33 21.73 9.00
C ILE A 27 0.22 22.40 9.81
N VAL A 28 -0.90 22.77 9.19
CA VAL A 28 -2.03 23.40 9.90
C VAL A 28 -2.60 22.47 10.96
N ALA A 29 -2.84 21.20 10.61
CA ALA A 29 -3.40 20.22 11.53
C ALA A 29 -2.43 19.85 12.66
N SER A 30 -1.12 20.07 12.51
CA SER A 30 -0.17 19.90 13.63
C SER A 30 -0.39 20.90 14.76
N PHE A 31 -1.13 21.99 14.54
CA PHE A 31 -1.46 22.97 15.58
C PHE A 31 -2.94 22.96 15.96
N TYR A 32 -3.81 22.48 15.07
CA TYR A 32 -5.26 22.54 15.21
C TYR A 32 -5.95 21.18 15.09
N ASP A 33 -5.23 20.06 15.25
CA ASP A 33 -5.74 18.69 15.01
C ASP A 33 -7.04 18.44 15.78
N ARG A 34 -7.07 18.85 17.06
CA ARG A 34 -8.21 18.66 17.95
C ARG A 34 -9.43 19.47 17.50
N GLN A 35 -9.26 20.75 17.17
CA GLN A 35 -10.35 21.62 16.73
C GLN A 35 -10.91 21.16 15.38
N ILE A 36 -10.04 20.72 14.47
CA ILE A 36 -10.43 20.12 13.19
C ILE A 36 -11.28 18.88 13.45
N GLN A 37 -10.81 18.00 14.34
CA GLN A 37 -11.49 16.76 14.67
C GLN A 37 -12.86 17.00 15.34
N GLU A 38 -12.96 17.94 16.28
CA GLU A 38 -14.20 18.35 16.94
C GLU A 38 -15.23 18.88 15.92
N TYR A 39 -14.79 19.67 14.95
CA TYR A 39 -15.66 20.17 13.87
C TYR A 39 -16.19 19.03 12.98
N PHE A 40 -15.32 18.17 12.46
CA PHE A 40 -15.73 17.11 11.56
C PHE A 40 -16.53 15.99 12.25
N ALA A 41 -16.28 15.73 13.54
CA ALA A 41 -17.00 14.71 14.30
C ALA A 41 -18.50 14.99 14.40
N GLN A 42 -18.95 16.24 14.23
CA GLN A 42 -20.37 16.59 14.16
C GLN A 42 -21.10 15.84 13.03
N GLY A 43 -20.39 15.51 11.94
CA GLY A 43 -20.94 14.72 10.84
C GLY A 43 -21.38 13.31 11.25
N PHE A 44 -20.82 12.76 12.33
CA PHE A 44 -21.11 11.41 12.81
C PHE A 44 -22.58 11.20 13.18
N TYR A 45 -23.27 12.25 13.61
CA TYR A 45 -24.66 12.15 14.08
C TYR A 45 -25.68 11.97 12.94
N TYR A 46 -25.28 12.17 11.68
CA TYR A 46 -26.16 11.95 10.53
C TYR A 46 -26.17 10.47 10.12
N LYS A 47 -27.36 9.86 10.05
CA LYS A 47 -27.53 8.43 9.73
C LYS A 47 -26.87 8.00 8.41
N TRP A 48 -27.01 8.79 7.35
CA TRP A 48 -26.40 8.49 6.05
C TRP A 48 -24.87 8.54 6.10
N VAL A 49 -24.33 9.44 6.92
CA VAL A 49 -22.88 9.57 7.14
C VAL A 49 -22.37 8.35 7.90
N LYS A 50 -23.09 7.84 8.91
CA LYS A 50 -22.77 6.57 9.57
C LYS A 50 -22.68 5.40 8.59
N ILE A 51 -23.66 5.24 7.68
CA ILE A 51 -23.65 4.17 6.66
C ILE A 51 -22.40 4.27 5.77
N TRP A 52 -22.10 5.48 5.30
CA TRP A 52 -20.90 5.75 4.49
C TRP A 52 -19.61 5.46 5.25
N ILE A 53 -19.54 5.85 6.52
CA ILE A 53 -18.41 5.55 7.43
C ILE A 53 -18.20 4.05 7.56
N VAL A 54 -19.25 3.28 7.87
CA VAL A 54 -19.16 1.82 8.02
C VAL A 54 -18.61 1.20 6.75
N PHE A 55 -19.16 1.60 5.60
CA PHE A 55 -18.72 1.11 4.31
C PHE A 55 -17.24 1.43 4.07
N MET A 56 -16.80 2.64 4.35
CA MET A 56 -15.41 3.05 4.16
C MET A 56 -14.45 2.38 5.15
N ASP A 57 -14.82 2.24 6.43
CA ASP A 57 -14.04 1.53 7.45
C ASP A 57 -13.81 0.07 7.02
N GLU A 58 -14.90 -0.64 6.69
CA GLU A 58 -14.84 -2.02 6.22
C GLU A 58 -14.05 -2.15 4.90
N LEU A 59 -14.26 -1.24 3.94
CA LEU A 59 -13.57 -1.28 2.66
C LEU A 59 -12.07 -1.04 2.85
N GLY A 60 -11.73 -0.11 3.74
CA GLY A 60 -10.34 0.25 4.00
C GLY A 60 -9.54 -0.88 4.64
N LEU A 61 -10.19 -1.77 5.39
CA LEU A 61 -9.56 -2.96 5.98
C LEU A 61 -9.19 -4.01 4.92
N PHE A 62 -9.94 -4.13 3.83
CA PHE A 62 -9.80 -5.28 2.92
C PHE A 62 -9.34 -4.93 1.51
N GLN A 63 -9.58 -3.70 1.03
CA GLN A 63 -9.36 -3.29 -0.36
C GLN A 63 -7.97 -3.59 -0.96
N PHE A 64 -6.95 -3.83 -0.15
CA PHE A 64 -5.62 -4.17 -0.63
C PHE A 64 -5.45 -5.67 -0.96
N LEU A 65 -6.32 -6.54 -0.44
CA LEU A 65 -6.27 -7.99 -0.68
C LEU A 65 -6.46 -8.33 -2.17
N PRO A 66 -7.44 -7.76 -2.90
CA PRO A 66 -7.52 -7.93 -4.36
C PRO A 66 -6.26 -7.45 -5.10
N ALA A 67 -5.59 -6.40 -4.62
CA ALA A 67 -4.35 -5.92 -5.25
C ALA A 67 -3.18 -6.91 -5.05
N ILE A 68 -2.99 -7.43 -3.83
CA ILE A 68 -2.02 -8.49 -3.56
C ILE A 68 -2.32 -9.70 -4.43
N PHE A 69 -3.59 -10.11 -4.51
CA PHE A 69 -4.02 -11.22 -5.36
C PHE A 69 -3.61 -10.99 -6.82
N VAL A 70 -3.94 -9.84 -7.41
CA VAL A 70 -3.59 -9.53 -8.80
C VAL A 70 -2.07 -9.55 -9.02
N PHE A 71 -1.28 -8.96 -8.12
CA PHE A 71 0.18 -8.94 -8.26
C PHE A 71 0.78 -10.33 -8.22
N CYS A 72 0.40 -11.15 -7.24
CA CYS A 72 0.85 -12.53 -7.11
C CYS A 72 0.39 -13.37 -8.30
N ALA A 73 -0.85 -13.21 -8.76
CA ALA A 73 -1.39 -13.90 -9.93
C ALA A 73 -0.60 -13.55 -11.20
N VAL A 74 -0.26 -12.28 -11.43
CA VAL A 74 0.57 -11.87 -12.58
C VAL A 74 1.97 -12.47 -12.52
N ILE A 75 2.58 -12.55 -11.33
CA ILE A 75 3.88 -13.22 -11.15
C ILE A 75 3.75 -14.71 -11.47
N TRP A 76 2.71 -15.37 -10.94
CA TRP A 76 2.42 -16.78 -11.19
C TRP A 76 2.22 -17.06 -12.68
N GLU A 77 1.34 -16.30 -13.36
CA GLU A 77 1.09 -16.44 -14.79
C GLU A 77 2.34 -16.19 -15.63
N SER A 78 3.15 -15.19 -15.25
CA SER A 78 4.43 -14.94 -15.94
C SER A 78 5.39 -16.11 -15.78
N PHE A 79 5.43 -16.73 -14.60
CA PHE A 79 6.23 -17.93 -14.35
C PHE A 79 5.75 -19.12 -15.19
N ILE A 80 4.43 -19.37 -15.22
CA ILE A 80 3.83 -20.43 -16.05
C ILE A 80 4.15 -20.20 -17.53
N HIS A 81 3.97 -18.98 -18.03
CA HIS A 81 4.28 -18.63 -19.41
C HIS A 81 5.77 -18.80 -19.74
N TYR A 82 6.66 -18.44 -18.81
CA TYR A 82 8.11 -18.68 -18.96
C TYR A 82 8.44 -20.18 -19.07
N GLN A 83 7.85 -21.02 -18.21
CA GLN A 83 8.09 -22.47 -18.25
C GLN A 83 7.55 -23.10 -19.54
N ILE A 84 6.39 -22.67 -20.04
CA ILE A 84 5.85 -23.17 -21.32
C ILE A 84 6.76 -22.80 -22.49
N LYS A 85 7.30 -21.57 -22.51
CA LYS A 85 8.08 -21.08 -23.66
C LYS A 85 9.55 -21.53 -23.64
N PHE A 86 10.15 -21.66 -22.47
CA PHE A 86 11.59 -21.89 -22.31
C PHE A 86 11.96 -23.09 -21.43
N GLY A 87 10.98 -23.78 -20.84
CA GLY A 87 11.22 -24.95 -19.99
C GLY A 87 11.83 -26.10 -20.79
N LYS A 88 12.87 -26.72 -20.24
CA LYS A 88 13.52 -27.90 -20.85
C LYS A 88 12.70 -29.19 -20.70
N LYS A 89 11.79 -29.22 -19.73
CA LYS A 89 10.91 -30.35 -19.43
C LYS A 89 9.47 -29.87 -19.49
N ASP A 90 8.60 -30.69 -20.05
CA ASP A 90 7.18 -30.40 -20.22
C ASP A 90 6.37 -30.49 -18.92
N VAL A 91 6.98 -30.33 -17.73
CA VAL A 91 6.33 -30.48 -16.41
C VAL A 91 5.03 -29.69 -16.31
N ILE A 92 5.00 -28.44 -16.79
CA ILE A 92 3.77 -27.63 -16.75
C ILE A 92 2.70 -28.13 -17.74
N ARG A 93 3.12 -28.70 -18.87
CA ARG A 93 2.21 -29.32 -19.85
C ARG A 93 1.66 -30.65 -19.31
N ASP A 94 2.52 -31.44 -18.67
CA ASP A 94 2.21 -32.74 -18.09
C ASP A 94 1.35 -32.59 -16.81
N TYR A 95 1.51 -31.48 -16.07
CA TYR A 95 0.77 -31.16 -14.86
C TYR A 95 0.06 -29.81 -14.98
N SER A 96 -0.96 -29.76 -15.83
CA SER A 96 -1.77 -28.55 -16.10
C SER A 96 -2.40 -27.93 -14.85
N TRP A 97 -2.65 -28.73 -13.80
CA TRP A 97 -3.17 -28.28 -12.51
C TRP A 97 -2.26 -27.26 -11.81
N ILE A 98 -0.95 -27.28 -12.07
CA ILE A 98 0.00 -26.29 -11.52
C ILE A 98 -0.43 -24.88 -11.95
N GLY A 99 -0.93 -24.69 -13.17
CA GLY A 99 -1.45 -23.39 -13.61
C GLY A 99 -2.60 -22.85 -12.75
N ILE A 100 -3.39 -23.74 -12.13
CA ILE A 100 -4.57 -23.40 -11.33
C ILE A 100 -4.27 -23.38 -9.82
N PHE A 101 -3.18 -24.03 -9.40
CA PHE A 101 -2.81 -24.22 -7.99
C PHE A 101 -2.83 -22.92 -7.16
N TYR A 102 -2.22 -21.86 -7.67
CA TYR A 102 -2.23 -20.55 -7.01
C TYR A 102 -3.66 -20.06 -6.70
N TYR A 103 -4.57 -20.20 -7.66
CA TYR A 103 -5.95 -19.73 -7.52
C TYR A 103 -6.70 -20.55 -6.48
N ILE A 104 -6.53 -21.87 -6.46
CA ILE A 104 -7.15 -22.74 -5.44
C ILE A 104 -6.72 -22.31 -4.04
N VAL A 105 -5.42 -22.11 -3.83
CA VAL A 105 -4.87 -21.67 -2.53
C VAL A 105 -5.38 -20.27 -2.17
N ALA A 106 -5.37 -19.35 -3.12
CA ALA A 106 -5.81 -17.97 -2.89
C ALA A 106 -7.31 -17.87 -2.56
N TYR A 107 -8.17 -18.61 -3.26
CA TYR A 107 -9.59 -18.66 -2.96
C TYR A 107 -9.88 -19.40 -1.66
N GLY A 108 -9.20 -20.52 -1.37
CA GLY A 108 -9.30 -21.21 -0.08
C GLY A 108 -8.98 -20.27 1.08
N PHE A 109 -7.88 -19.51 0.97
CA PHE A 109 -7.51 -18.51 1.96
C PHE A 109 -8.53 -17.35 2.05
N PHE A 110 -9.03 -16.86 0.92
CA PHE A 110 -10.06 -15.82 0.88
C PHE A 110 -11.35 -16.28 1.58
N PHE A 111 -11.87 -17.47 1.26
CA PHE A 111 -13.08 -18.01 1.90
C PHE A 111 -12.87 -18.26 3.39
N TRP A 112 -11.70 -18.76 3.79
CA TRP A 112 -11.37 -18.89 5.20
C TRP A 112 -11.44 -17.54 5.93
N ILE A 113 -10.83 -16.48 5.39
CA ILE A 113 -10.96 -15.12 5.93
C ILE A 113 -12.42 -14.70 6.00
N VAL A 114 -13.18 -14.89 4.91
CA VAL A 114 -14.57 -14.44 4.81
C VAL A 114 -15.44 -15.09 5.89
N ILE A 115 -15.29 -16.41 6.10
CA ILE A 115 -16.04 -17.17 7.09
C ILE A 115 -15.61 -16.77 8.50
N TYR A 116 -14.31 -16.80 8.79
CA TYR A 116 -13.80 -16.48 10.12
C TYR A 116 -14.20 -15.07 10.56
N GLN A 117 -13.98 -14.09 9.69
CA GLN A 117 -14.28 -12.70 10.02
C GLN A 117 -15.77 -12.36 9.95
N GLY A 118 -16.56 -13.09 9.17
CA GLY A 118 -18.01 -13.00 9.20
C GLY A 118 -18.56 -13.51 10.52
N TYR A 119 -18.03 -14.63 11.02
CA TYR A 119 -18.34 -15.17 12.34
C TYR A 119 -18.00 -14.15 13.44
N MET A 120 -16.77 -13.61 13.45
CA MET A 120 -16.37 -12.63 14.47
C MET A 120 -17.30 -11.41 14.51
N ARG A 121 -17.72 -10.85 13.37
CA ARG A 121 -18.64 -9.70 13.33
C ARG A 121 -20.02 -9.95 13.95
N VAL A 122 -20.46 -11.20 14.00
CA VAL A 122 -21.76 -11.58 14.57
C VAL A 122 -21.66 -11.77 16.09
N TYR A 123 -20.51 -12.26 16.58
CA TYR A 123 -20.35 -12.71 17.97
C TYR A 123 -19.41 -11.86 18.83
N GLU A 124 -18.62 -10.98 18.24
CA GLU A 124 -17.68 -10.12 18.97
C GLU A 124 -18.43 -9.06 19.78
N ASP A 125 -18.16 -9.00 21.08
CA ASP A 125 -18.52 -7.87 21.93
C ASP A 125 -17.47 -6.78 21.73
N THR A 126 -17.90 -5.63 21.22
CA THR A 126 -17.03 -4.47 20.99
C THR A 126 -16.99 -3.50 22.17
N GLY A 127 -17.54 -3.87 23.32
CA GLY A 127 -17.52 -3.12 24.59
C GLY A 127 -18.89 -2.78 25.17
N PHE A 128 -20.00 -3.14 24.51
CA PHE A 128 -21.38 -2.83 24.95
C PHE A 128 -22.32 -4.05 24.84
N GLY A 129 -21.77 -5.25 24.72
CA GLY A 129 -22.50 -6.48 24.48
C GLY A 129 -22.58 -6.86 23.00
N GLN A 130 -22.93 -8.13 22.76
CA GLN A 130 -23.09 -8.68 21.43
C GLN A 130 -24.24 -7.97 20.68
N GLY A 131 -24.01 -7.65 19.40
CA GLY A 131 -25.01 -7.01 18.54
C GLY A 131 -24.96 -5.48 18.53
N ILE A 132 -24.12 -4.87 19.38
CA ILE A 132 -23.88 -3.43 19.40
C ILE A 132 -22.48 -3.14 18.83
N ASP A 133 -22.44 -2.21 17.88
CA ASP A 133 -21.21 -1.68 17.30
C ASP A 133 -20.79 -0.44 18.09
N ALA A 134 -19.85 -0.64 19.03
CA ALA A 134 -19.33 0.43 19.87
C ALA A 134 -18.81 1.62 19.06
N LYS A 135 -18.21 1.37 17.90
CA LYS A 135 -17.59 2.43 17.10
C LYS A 135 -18.63 3.35 16.47
N LEU A 136 -19.77 2.79 16.07
CA LEU A 136 -20.87 3.52 15.42
C LEU A 136 -21.97 3.95 16.39
N MET A 137 -21.99 3.40 17.60
CA MET A 137 -23.09 3.54 18.54
C MET A 137 -24.43 3.18 17.86
N GLU A 138 -24.44 2.04 17.16
CA GLU A 138 -25.58 1.47 16.42
C GLU A 138 -25.56 -0.06 16.50
N THR A 139 -26.59 -0.72 15.97
CA THR A 139 -26.59 -2.18 15.81
C THR A 139 -25.48 -2.64 14.83
N THR A 140 -24.85 -3.79 15.09
CA THR A 140 -23.82 -4.38 14.21
C THR A 140 -24.31 -4.73 12.80
N THR A 141 -25.63 -4.74 12.58
CA THR A 141 -26.25 -5.01 11.28
C THR A 141 -25.66 -4.17 10.14
N TYR A 142 -25.42 -2.88 10.35
CA TYR A 142 -24.84 -2.01 9.30
C TYR A 142 -23.45 -2.50 8.88
N ARG A 143 -22.61 -2.90 9.84
CA ARG A 143 -21.27 -3.43 9.61
C ARG A 143 -21.30 -4.78 8.92
N ILE A 144 -22.19 -5.67 9.34
CA ILE A 144 -22.37 -6.99 8.72
C ILE A 144 -22.79 -6.83 7.26
N VAL A 145 -23.75 -5.94 6.96
CA VAL A 145 -24.19 -5.69 5.58
C VAL A 145 -23.07 -5.08 4.74
N ALA A 146 -22.38 -4.05 5.24
CA ALA A 146 -21.24 -3.45 4.55
C ALA A 146 -20.15 -4.48 4.25
N TYR A 147 -19.80 -5.30 5.25
CA TYR A 147 -18.84 -6.39 5.12
C TYR A 147 -19.20 -7.34 3.97
N TRP A 148 -20.43 -7.84 3.91
CA TRP A 148 -20.85 -8.76 2.85
C TRP A 148 -20.85 -8.12 1.46
N ILE A 149 -21.26 -6.85 1.35
CA ILE A 149 -21.16 -6.09 0.09
C ILE A 149 -19.70 -6.00 -0.37
N ILE A 150 -18.79 -5.66 0.54
CA ILE A 150 -17.36 -5.54 0.24
C ILE A 150 -16.79 -6.90 -0.15
N LYS A 151 -17.04 -7.97 0.62
CA LYS A 151 -16.55 -9.32 0.29
C LYS A 151 -17.07 -9.84 -1.04
N SER A 152 -18.32 -9.55 -1.38
CA SER A 152 -18.87 -9.89 -2.68
C SER A 152 -18.18 -9.12 -3.81
N THR A 153 -17.89 -7.84 -3.59
CA THR A 153 -17.17 -6.98 -4.54
C THR A 153 -15.73 -7.47 -4.74
N GLU A 154 -15.01 -7.79 -3.66
CA GLU A 154 -13.65 -8.35 -3.71
C GLU A 154 -13.61 -9.67 -4.45
N PHE A 155 -14.56 -10.57 -4.16
CA PHE A 155 -14.68 -11.84 -4.85
C PHE A 155 -14.91 -11.64 -6.35
N ALA A 156 -15.81 -10.71 -6.74
CA ALA A 156 -16.07 -10.40 -8.14
C ALA A 156 -14.81 -9.86 -8.85
N ILE A 157 -14.03 -8.99 -8.19
CA ILE A 157 -12.77 -8.47 -8.73
C ILE A 157 -11.74 -9.60 -8.88
N MET A 158 -11.58 -10.45 -7.87
CA MET A 158 -10.65 -11.60 -7.91
C MET A 158 -11.05 -12.61 -8.99
N LEU A 159 -12.35 -12.87 -9.16
CA LEU A 159 -12.90 -13.75 -10.19
C LEU A 159 -12.65 -13.18 -11.58
N TYR A 160 -12.96 -11.90 -11.79
CA TYR A 160 -12.66 -11.21 -13.03
C TYR A 160 -11.16 -11.25 -13.36
N ALA A 161 -10.30 -10.95 -12.38
CA ALA A 161 -8.85 -11.02 -12.54
C ALA A 161 -8.39 -12.45 -12.87
N THR A 162 -8.95 -13.47 -12.22
CA THR A 162 -8.66 -14.89 -12.52
C THR A 162 -8.99 -15.23 -13.96
N ILE A 163 -10.21 -14.90 -14.40
CA ILE A 163 -10.66 -15.17 -15.77
C ILE A 163 -9.77 -14.43 -16.77
N TYR A 164 -9.51 -13.14 -16.55
CA TYR A 164 -8.64 -12.36 -17.42
C TYR A 164 -7.23 -12.95 -17.49
N LEU A 165 -6.62 -13.26 -16.34
CA LEU A 165 -5.25 -13.76 -16.27
C LEU A 165 -5.13 -15.17 -16.87
N ARG A 166 -6.04 -16.09 -16.51
CA ARG A 166 -6.02 -17.46 -17.00
C ARG A 166 -6.48 -17.64 -18.42
N VAL A 167 -7.35 -16.80 -18.96
CA VAL A 167 -7.92 -17.02 -20.31
C VAL A 167 -7.28 -16.11 -21.35
N LEU A 168 -7.02 -14.85 -21.00
CA LEU A 168 -6.57 -13.83 -21.95
C LEU A 168 -5.09 -13.49 -21.80
N PHE A 169 -4.62 -13.28 -20.57
CA PHE A 169 -3.26 -12.79 -20.31
C PHE A 169 -2.18 -13.79 -20.73
N HIS A 170 -2.34 -15.09 -20.41
CA HIS A 170 -1.33 -16.11 -20.75
C HIS A 170 -1.11 -16.27 -22.27
N LYS A 171 -2.08 -15.88 -23.12
CA LYS A 171 -1.99 -15.95 -24.58
C LYS A 171 -1.22 -14.79 -25.19
N ARG A 172 -0.97 -13.73 -24.42
CA ARG A 172 -0.27 -12.55 -24.93
C ARG A 172 1.22 -12.86 -25.09
N SER A 173 1.79 -12.47 -26.22
CA SER A 173 3.24 -12.61 -26.48
C SER A 173 4.09 -11.60 -25.71
N ASP A 174 3.49 -10.51 -25.25
CA ASP A 174 4.16 -9.38 -24.63
C ASP A 174 4.31 -9.50 -23.09
N VAL A 175 3.81 -10.58 -22.47
CA VAL A 175 3.82 -10.77 -21.00
C VAL A 175 5.24 -10.70 -20.43
N LEU A 176 6.16 -11.49 -20.99
CA LEU A 176 7.55 -11.52 -20.53
C LEU A 176 8.33 -10.30 -21.05
N GLU A 177 8.02 -9.86 -22.26
CA GLU A 177 8.72 -8.78 -22.96
C GLU A 177 8.53 -7.43 -22.28
N GLN A 178 7.31 -7.16 -21.84
CA GLN A 178 6.98 -5.98 -21.05
C GLN A 178 7.21 -6.21 -19.57
N GLU A 179 7.73 -7.36 -19.12
CA GLU A 179 8.10 -7.59 -17.72
C GLU A 179 6.99 -7.25 -16.71
N TYR A 180 5.76 -7.73 -16.93
CA TYR A 180 4.64 -7.49 -16.00
C TYR A 180 4.94 -7.99 -14.58
N TRP A 181 5.66 -9.11 -14.45
CA TRP A 181 6.11 -9.65 -13.17
C TRP A 181 7.01 -8.70 -12.37
N VAL A 182 7.85 -7.90 -13.04
CA VAL A 182 8.71 -6.90 -12.37
C VAL A 182 7.86 -5.79 -11.76
N ASP A 183 6.82 -5.37 -12.47
CA ASP A 183 5.94 -4.31 -11.99
C ASP A 183 4.99 -4.82 -10.90
N SER A 184 4.60 -6.10 -10.94
CA SER A 184 3.96 -6.76 -9.80
C SER A 184 4.85 -6.79 -8.57
N LEU A 185 6.14 -7.11 -8.73
CA LEU A 185 7.10 -7.10 -7.63
C LEU A 185 7.23 -5.68 -7.04
N LYS A 186 7.22 -4.62 -7.87
CA LYS A 186 7.17 -3.23 -7.40
C LYS A 186 5.93 -2.95 -6.56
N GLY A 187 4.77 -3.41 -6.99
CA GLY A 187 3.52 -3.32 -6.22
C GLY A 187 3.66 -3.99 -4.85
N LEU A 188 4.09 -5.25 -4.82
CA LEU A 188 4.26 -6.01 -3.56
C LEU A 188 5.30 -5.37 -2.63
N VAL A 189 6.43 -4.91 -3.15
CA VAL A 189 7.47 -4.22 -2.37
C VAL A 189 6.93 -2.89 -1.82
N TYR A 190 6.14 -2.15 -2.59
CA TYR A 190 5.49 -0.93 -2.10
C TYR A 190 4.54 -1.22 -0.94
N ILE A 191 3.70 -2.26 -1.07
CA ILE A 191 2.82 -2.72 0.02
C ILE A 191 3.66 -3.07 1.25
N GLY A 192 4.74 -3.83 1.07
CA GLY A 192 5.69 -4.15 2.13
C GLY A 192 6.20 -2.91 2.86
N TYR A 193 6.72 -1.91 2.14
CA TYR A 193 7.20 -0.66 2.74
C TYR A 193 6.13 0.09 3.54
N CYS A 194 4.90 0.19 3.00
CA CYS A 194 3.80 0.87 3.68
C CYS A 194 3.41 0.17 4.98
N TYR A 195 3.30 -1.16 4.97
CA TYR A 195 2.95 -1.93 6.16
C TYR A 195 4.10 -2.04 7.16
N THR A 196 5.37 -2.04 6.72
CA THR A 196 6.52 -1.90 7.64
C THR A 196 6.48 -0.55 8.35
N MET A 197 6.19 0.54 7.64
CA MET A 197 6.03 1.86 8.26
C MET A 197 4.89 1.85 9.29
N ILE A 198 3.73 1.31 8.93
CA ILE A 198 2.59 1.19 9.85
C ILE A 198 2.97 0.38 11.08
N PHE A 199 3.62 -0.78 10.89
CA PHE A 199 4.03 -1.63 11.99
C PHE A 199 5.01 -0.89 12.92
N VAL A 200 6.10 -0.33 12.39
CA VAL A 200 7.10 0.36 13.22
C VAL A 200 6.49 1.56 13.95
N LEU A 201 5.72 2.39 13.24
CA LEU A 201 5.21 3.64 13.81
C LEU A 201 3.94 3.47 14.65
N LYS A 202 3.05 2.49 14.38
CA LYS A 202 1.91 2.22 15.28
C LYS A 202 2.42 1.77 16.65
N TRP A 203 3.42 0.91 16.65
CA TRP A 203 4.03 0.42 17.89
C TRP A 203 4.94 1.49 18.54
N GLY A 204 5.57 2.32 17.72
CA GLY A 204 6.42 3.47 18.05
C GLY A 204 5.75 4.66 18.71
N MET A 205 4.76 5.16 18.01
CA MET A 205 4.21 6.52 18.11
C MET A 205 2.68 6.49 18.04
N GLY A 206 2.08 5.33 18.30
CA GLY A 206 0.64 5.16 18.26
C GLY A 206 -0.03 5.94 19.39
N ARG A 207 -0.85 6.91 19.04
CA ARG A 207 -1.68 7.68 19.98
C ARG A 207 -3.15 7.25 19.98
N PRO A 208 -3.91 7.52 21.06
CA PRO A 208 -5.33 7.20 21.17
C PRO A 208 -6.17 7.75 20.02
N PHE A 209 -7.27 7.05 19.72
CA PHE A 209 -8.29 7.54 18.80
C PHE A 209 -9.05 8.72 19.40
N TYR A 210 -9.57 9.63 18.57
CA TYR A 210 -10.44 10.71 19.06
C TYR A 210 -11.65 10.14 19.84
N TYR A 211 -12.23 9.05 19.35
CA TYR A 211 -13.26 8.27 20.04
C TYR A 211 -12.91 7.99 21.51
N SER A 212 -11.67 7.55 21.78
CA SER A 212 -11.19 7.26 23.13
C SER A 212 -10.97 8.51 23.98
N THR A 213 -10.66 9.66 23.38
CA THR A 213 -10.44 10.92 24.11
C THR A 213 -11.72 11.60 24.59
N ILE A 214 -12.88 11.15 24.10
CA ILE A 214 -14.20 11.62 24.50
C ILE A 214 -15.10 10.46 24.98
N PHE A 215 -14.51 9.31 25.32
CA PHE A 215 -15.26 8.09 25.57
C PHE A 215 -16.28 8.19 26.72
N ASN A 216 -15.94 8.86 27.81
CA ASN A 216 -16.88 9.11 28.92
C ASN A 216 -18.12 9.87 28.43
N GLN A 217 -17.94 10.87 27.55
CA GLN A 217 -19.04 11.61 26.96
C GLN A 217 -19.89 10.74 26.02
N ILE A 218 -19.28 9.77 25.33
CA ILE A 218 -20.00 8.80 24.49
C ILE A 218 -20.85 7.88 25.37
N ILE A 219 -20.33 7.42 26.51
CA ILE A 219 -21.12 6.63 27.46
C ILE A 219 -22.33 7.44 27.92
N GLU A 220 -22.10 8.63 28.48
CA GLU A 220 -23.13 9.46 29.10
C GLU A 220 -24.18 9.96 28.11
N ASN A 221 -23.75 10.39 26.91
CA ASN A 221 -24.65 11.06 25.96
C ASN A 221 -25.15 10.14 24.83
N GLU A 222 -24.53 9.00 24.58
CA GLU A 222 -24.91 8.11 23.48
C GLU A 222 -25.30 6.69 23.92
N ALA A 223 -24.57 6.08 24.87
CA ALA A 223 -24.83 4.71 25.31
C ALA A 223 -25.97 4.63 26.34
N THR A 224 -25.84 5.37 27.44
CA THR A 224 -26.81 5.36 28.55
C THR A 224 -28.22 5.74 28.11
N PRO A 225 -28.45 6.77 27.25
CA PRO A 225 -29.81 7.09 26.77
C PRO A 225 -30.45 5.98 25.93
N ARG A 226 -29.66 5.05 25.38
CA ARG A 226 -30.15 3.87 24.65
C ARG A 226 -30.32 2.63 25.54
N GLY A 227 -30.02 2.74 26.84
CA GLY A 227 -30.02 1.62 27.78
C GLY A 227 -28.88 0.64 27.54
N TRP A 228 -27.77 1.09 26.93
CA TRP A 228 -26.60 0.25 26.69
C TRP A 228 -25.60 0.41 27.84
N GLU A 229 -25.25 -0.71 28.44
CA GLU A 229 -24.27 -0.78 29.52
C GLU A 229 -22.90 -1.15 28.94
N TYR A 230 -21.85 -0.44 29.38
CA TYR A 230 -20.49 -0.73 28.97
C TYR A 230 -20.03 -2.04 29.63
N SER A 231 -19.69 -3.04 28.83
CA SER A 231 -19.32 -4.39 29.30
C SER A 231 -17.85 -4.51 29.70
N GLY A 232 -17.02 -3.53 29.33
CA GLY A 232 -15.58 -3.60 29.53
C GLY A 232 -14.86 -4.65 28.66
N ALA A 233 -15.56 -5.29 27.71
CA ALA A 233 -14.96 -6.29 26.82
C ALA A 233 -13.83 -5.71 25.96
N VAL A 234 -13.85 -4.40 25.71
CA VAL A 234 -12.80 -3.66 24.99
C VAL A 234 -12.53 -2.35 25.72
N MET A 235 -11.29 -2.14 26.16
CA MET A 235 -10.88 -1.00 26.99
C MET A 235 -10.70 0.29 26.17
N TRP A 236 -11.80 0.90 25.74
CA TRP A 236 -11.77 2.13 24.94
C TRP A 236 -11.25 3.36 25.70
N GLY A 237 -11.50 3.40 27.01
CA GLY A 237 -11.08 4.46 27.95
C GLY A 237 -10.05 4.00 29.00
N THR A 238 -9.61 4.92 29.87
CA THR A 238 -8.64 4.64 30.95
C THR A 238 -9.32 4.12 32.20
N GLY A 239 -8.54 3.67 33.19
CA GLY A 239 -9.05 3.20 34.47
C GLY A 239 -9.77 1.87 34.32
N ASP A 240 -11.07 1.85 34.62
CA ASP A 240 -11.98 0.72 34.38
C ASP A 240 -12.47 0.65 32.92
N GLY A 241 -11.93 1.51 32.05
CA GLY A 241 -12.29 1.58 30.64
C GLY A 241 -13.30 2.68 30.33
N THR A 242 -13.85 3.38 31.33
CA THR A 242 -14.91 4.39 31.12
C THR A 242 -14.39 5.81 30.97
N GLN A 243 -13.16 6.08 31.41
CA GLN A 243 -12.61 7.44 31.45
C GLN A 243 -11.95 7.85 30.12
N ASN A 244 -11.88 9.15 29.85
CA ASN A 244 -11.27 9.66 28.63
C ASN A 244 -9.75 9.40 28.59
N MET A 245 -9.26 8.94 27.43
CA MET A 245 -7.83 8.91 27.15
C MET A 245 -7.26 10.33 27.04
N PRO A 246 -6.04 10.57 27.53
CA PRO A 246 -5.34 11.82 27.24
C PRO A 246 -5.06 11.94 25.74
N TYR A 247 -5.23 13.15 25.22
CA TYR A 247 -4.83 13.49 23.85
C TYR A 247 -3.31 13.60 23.76
N TYR A 248 -2.74 13.09 22.66
CA TYR A 248 -1.33 13.25 22.33
C TYR A 248 -1.16 13.79 20.91
N GLU A 249 -0.14 14.61 20.74
CA GLU A 249 0.28 15.10 19.43
C GLU A 249 0.95 13.99 18.62
N TRP A 250 0.95 14.09 17.29
CA TRP A 250 1.46 13.01 16.42
C TRP A 250 2.97 12.76 16.59
N TRP A 251 3.72 13.75 17.09
CA TRP A 251 5.15 13.63 17.36
C TRP A 251 5.48 13.14 18.78
N GLN A 252 4.47 12.99 19.66
CA GLN A 252 4.68 12.53 21.03
C GLN A 252 4.67 10.99 21.07
N PRO A 253 5.79 10.34 21.45
CA PRO A 253 5.81 8.90 21.63
C PRO A 253 4.89 8.52 22.80
N ASN A 254 4.01 7.54 22.58
CA ASN A 254 3.11 7.04 23.61
C ASN A 254 3.71 5.80 24.29
N HIS A 255 4.43 6.02 25.40
CA HIS A 255 4.92 4.96 26.28
C HIS A 255 5.67 3.81 25.55
N PHE A 256 6.48 4.15 24.54
CA PHE A 256 7.10 3.16 23.64
C PHE A 256 7.83 2.03 24.37
N LEU A 257 8.74 2.40 25.30
CA LEU A 257 9.54 1.43 26.05
C LEU A 257 8.71 0.66 27.07
N ASP A 258 7.77 1.33 27.74
CA ASP A 258 6.92 0.74 28.78
C ASP A 258 6.01 -0.36 28.21
N ASN A 259 5.67 -0.25 26.93
CA ASN A 259 4.80 -1.19 26.25
C ASN A 259 5.55 -2.26 25.46
N LEU A 260 6.89 -2.32 25.48
CA LEU A 260 7.66 -3.40 24.84
C LEU A 260 7.21 -4.79 25.31
N LYS A 261 6.75 -4.92 26.56
CA LYS A 261 6.18 -6.16 27.10
C LYS A 261 4.94 -6.65 26.35
N GLU A 262 4.20 -5.75 25.71
CA GLU A 262 3.02 -6.05 24.92
C GLU A 262 3.35 -6.34 23.44
N TRP A 263 4.63 -6.24 23.03
CA TRP A 263 5.13 -6.54 21.69
C TRP A 263 5.14 -8.05 21.42
N GLY A 264 3.94 -8.58 21.21
CA GLY A 264 3.67 -10.01 21.02
C GLY A 264 2.27 -10.41 21.50
N SER A 265 1.63 -9.58 22.32
CA SER A 265 0.25 -9.78 22.77
C SER A 265 -0.72 -9.36 21.67
N VAL A 266 -1.18 -10.33 20.87
CA VAL A 266 -2.07 -10.07 19.72
C VAL A 266 -3.50 -9.73 20.16
N SER A 267 -3.93 -10.17 21.35
CA SER A 267 -5.29 -9.98 21.89
C SER A 267 -5.32 -9.32 23.27
N GLY A 268 -4.45 -9.71 24.20
CA GLY A 268 -4.57 -9.34 25.63
C GLY A 268 -4.48 -7.85 25.91
N ALA A 269 -3.81 -7.07 25.06
CA ALA A 269 -3.69 -5.63 25.27
C ALA A 269 -5.03 -4.88 25.10
N LYS A 270 -5.99 -5.37 24.29
CA LYS A 270 -7.28 -4.67 24.13
C LYS A 270 -8.19 -4.83 25.34
N ASP A 271 -8.04 -5.96 26.03
CA ASP A 271 -8.95 -6.40 27.09
C ASP A 271 -8.44 -5.98 28.47
N THR A 272 -7.12 -5.74 28.61
CA THR A 272 -6.47 -5.53 29.92
C THR A 272 -5.66 -4.24 30.05
N ASN A 273 -5.39 -3.53 28.95
CA ASN A 273 -4.55 -2.33 29.00
C ASN A 273 -5.38 -1.08 29.34
N THR A 274 -5.26 -0.66 30.60
CA THR A 274 -5.93 0.53 31.16
C THR A 274 -5.26 1.86 30.78
N THR A 275 -4.11 1.81 30.10
CA THR A 275 -3.37 3.00 29.62
C THR A 275 -3.74 3.38 28.19
N GLY A 276 -4.57 2.57 27.52
CA GLY A 276 -5.02 2.79 26.14
C GLY A 276 -3.96 2.65 25.08
N TRP A 277 -2.81 2.06 25.40
CA TRP A 277 -1.74 1.93 24.42
C TRP A 277 -2.14 1.06 23.22
N TRP A 278 -3.12 0.15 23.37
CA TRP A 278 -3.63 -0.62 22.24
C TRP A 278 -4.38 0.25 21.21
N ASN A 279 -4.94 1.40 21.62
CA ASN A 279 -5.63 2.38 20.80
C ASN A 279 -4.63 3.20 19.97
N ARG A 280 -4.16 2.64 18.86
CA ARG A 280 -3.06 3.21 18.05
C ARG A 280 -3.60 3.77 16.76
N ALA A 281 -4.02 5.04 16.77
CA ALA A 281 -4.50 5.76 15.60
C ALA A 281 -3.38 6.03 14.60
N PHE A 282 -2.28 6.63 15.06
CA PHE A 282 -1.15 6.99 14.21
C PHE A 282 -0.23 5.80 13.88
N PRO A 283 0.25 5.63 12.64
CA PRO A 283 -0.25 6.23 11.38
C PRO A 283 -1.47 5.46 10.86
N SER A 284 -2.19 6.03 9.89
CA SER A 284 -3.40 5.41 9.34
C SER A 284 -3.10 4.24 8.40
N GLY A 285 -3.60 3.07 8.79
CA GLY A 285 -3.55 1.83 8.00
C GLY A 285 -4.52 1.86 6.82
N HIS A 286 -5.74 2.35 7.01
CA HIS A 286 -6.77 2.48 5.96
C HIS A 286 -6.33 3.39 4.81
N THR A 287 -5.71 4.55 5.15
CA THR A 287 -5.18 5.49 4.15
C THR A 287 -4.08 4.82 3.32
N SER A 288 -3.10 4.22 3.98
CA SER A 288 -2.01 3.50 3.30
C SER A 288 -2.51 2.31 2.49
N GLY A 289 -3.50 1.56 3.00
CA GLY A 289 -4.17 0.47 2.30
C GLY A 289 -4.84 0.94 1.00
N THR A 290 -5.45 2.13 1.02
CA THR A 290 -6.02 2.75 -0.20
C THR A 290 -4.94 3.04 -1.24
N PHE A 291 -3.80 3.58 -0.81
CA PHE A 291 -2.64 3.80 -1.68
C PHE A 291 -2.04 2.49 -2.21
N CYS A 292 -2.02 1.44 -1.40
CA CYS A 292 -1.58 0.11 -1.81
C CYS A 292 -2.41 -0.39 -3.00
N THR A 293 -3.73 -0.22 -2.99
CA THR A 293 -4.59 -0.64 -4.12
C THR A 293 -4.32 0.16 -5.40
N ILE A 294 -4.02 1.46 -5.26
CA ILE A 294 -3.65 2.35 -6.37
C ILE A 294 -2.37 1.90 -7.08
N THR A 295 -1.46 1.18 -6.40
CA THR A 295 -0.22 0.69 -7.02
C THR A 295 -0.43 -0.30 -8.16
N ILE A 296 -1.64 -0.85 -8.32
CA ILE A 296 -1.99 -1.67 -9.49
C ILE A 296 -1.71 -0.94 -10.81
N MET A 297 -1.64 0.40 -10.78
CA MET A 297 -1.24 1.21 -11.93
C MET A 297 0.16 0.87 -12.47
N TYR A 298 1.07 0.30 -11.67
CA TYR A 298 2.37 -0.18 -12.14
C TYR A 298 2.23 -1.20 -13.27
N LEU A 299 1.16 -2.00 -13.29
CA LEU A 299 0.88 -2.94 -14.36
C LEU A 299 0.44 -2.25 -15.65
N PHE A 300 -0.12 -1.06 -15.57
CA PHE A 300 -0.79 -0.42 -16.71
C PHE A 300 -0.05 0.78 -17.30
N ILE A 301 0.90 1.37 -16.56
CA ILE A 301 1.57 2.61 -16.96
C ILE A 301 3.08 2.44 -16.92
N ASN A 302 3.65 2.25 -18.10
CA ASN A 302 5.09 2.35 -18.31
C ASN A 302 5.38 2.53 -19.82
N PRO A 303 5.55 3.77 -20.31
CA PRO A 303 5.82 4.04 -21.72
C PRO A 303 7.10 3.38 -22.24
N GLN A 304 8.12 3.21 -21.39
CA GLN A 304 9.37 2.52 -21.76
C GLN A 304 9.14 1.04 -22.06
N LYS A 305 8.09 0.46 -21.48
CA LYS A 305 7.64 -0.92 -21.71
C LYS A 305 6.52 -1.01 -22.76
N GLY A 306 6.29 0.03 -23.56
CA GLY A 306 5.25 0.07 -24.59
C GLY A 306 3.81 0.19 -24.05
N ARG A 307 3.62 0.49 -22.76
CA ARG A 307 2.29 0.59 -22.15
C ARG A 307 1.78 2.03 -22.18
N VAL A 308 0.74 2.25 -22.97
CA VAL A 308 0.13 3.57 -23.18
C VAL A 308 -0.95 3.87 -22.14
N LEU A 309 -0.98 5.11 -21.66
CA LEU A 309 -2.03 5.63 -20.79
C LEU A 309 -3.26 6.04 -21.63
N THR A 310 -4.35 5.28 -21.49
CA THR A 310 -5.62 5.54 -22.19
C THR A 310 -6.56 6.40 -21.33
N ASN A 311 -7.56 7.03 -21.94
CA ASN A 311 -8.57 7.82 -21.21
C ASN A 311 -9.31 7.00 -20.15
N LYS A 312 -9.57 5.71 -20.41
CA LYS A 312 -10.19 4.80 -19.44
C LYS A 312 -9.31 4.62 -18.19
N LYS A 313 -8.00 4.43 -18.37
CA LYS A 313 -7.02 4.32 -17.26
C LYS A 313 -6.95 5.63 -16.47
N ILE A 314 -7.00 6.77 -17.16
CA ILE A 314 -7.04 8.12 -16.54
C ILE A 314 -8.25 8.28 -15.64
N VAL A 315 -9.45 7.95 -16.13
CA VAL A 315 -10.70 8.06 -15.35
C VAL A 315 -10.64 7.18 -14.12
N ILE A 316 -10.17 5.93 -14.25
CA ILE A 316 -10.02 5.02 -13.10
C ILE A 316 -9.10 5.62 -12.04
N ILE A 317 -7.94 6.17 -12.44
CA ILE A 317 -7.00 6.80 -11.51
C ILE A 317 -7.59 8.05 -10.85
N ALA A 318 -8.37 8.85 -11.58
CA ALA A 318 -9.07 10.01 -11.01
C ALA A 318 -10.11 9.58 -9.96
N LEU A 319 -10.91 8.56 -10.25
CA LEU A 319 -11.87 7.99 -9.29
C LEU A 319 -11.16 7.45 -8.02
N TRP A 320 -9.96 6.90 -8.17
CA TRP A 320 -9.14 6.48 -7.03
C TRP A 320 -8.72 7.63 -6.11
N PHE A 321 -8.39 8.81 -6.67
CA PHE A 321 -8.10 9.98 -5.85
C PHE A 321 -9.34 10.47 -5.09
N LEU A 322 -10.53 10.38 -5.71
CA LEU A 322 -11.79 10.67 -5.00
C LEU A 322 -12.05 9.66 -3.88
N HIS A 323 -11.82 8.37 -4.15
CA HIS A 323 -11.94 7.31 -3.14
C HIS A 323 -10.98 7.52 -1.96
N LEU A 324 -9.72 7.89 -2.23
CA LEU A 324 -8.75 8.24 -1.18
C LEU A 324 -9.25 9.39 -0.29
N ASN A 325 -9.76 10.47 -0.88
CA ASN A 325 -10.31 11.57 -0.10
C ASN A 325 -11.53 11.12 0.71
N SER A 326 -12.43 10.34 0.09
CA SER A 326 -13.59 9.77 0.78
C SER A 326 -13.18 8.92 1.99
N MET A 327 -12.16 8.06 1.84
CA MET A 327 -11.61 7.26 2.94
C MET A 327 -11.10 8.15 4.07
N LYS A 328 -10.33 9.19 3.74
CA LYS A 328 -9.78 10.12 4.73
C LYS A 328 -10.89 10.81 5.53
N PHE A 329 -11.86 11.42 4.84
CA PHE A 329 -12.96 12.09 5.51
C PHE A 329 -13.81 11.13 6.34
N ALA A 330 -14.07 9.92 5.84
CA ALA A 330 -14.83 8.92 6.60
C ALA A 330 -14.15 8.63 7.93
N LEU A 331 -12.83 8.42 7.96
CA LEU A 331 -12.09 8.10 9.18
C LEU A 331 -12.05 9.25 10.20
N ILE A 332 -12.01 10.50 9.73
CA ILE A 332 -12.08 11.69 10.59
C ILE A 332 -13.47 11.79 11.20
N VAL A 333 -14.52 11.77 10.37
CA VAL A 333 -15.90 11.89 10.87
C VAL A 333 -16.24 10.70 11.76
N TYR A 334 -15.66 9.53 11.50
CA TYR A 334 -15.81 8.33 12.31
C TYR A 334 -15.18 8.43 13.70
N ARG A 335 -14.31 9.42 13.95
CA ARG A 335 -13.60 9.61 15.24
C ARG A 335 -12.47 8.59 15.47
N PHE A 336 -12.08 7.84 14.44
CA PHE A 336 -11.08 6.77 14.51
C PHE A 336 -9.73 7.13 13.90
N HIS A 337 -9.51 8.40 13.54
CA HIS A 337 -8.21 8.95 13.21
C HIS A 337 -8.20 10.44 13.47
N TRP A 338 -7.00 10.98 13.58
CA TRP A 338 -6.75 12.42 13.54
C TRP A 338 -6.34 12.85 12.14
N TRP A 339 -6.46 14.15 11.82
CA TRP A 339 -6.17 14.65 10.48
C TRP A 339 -4.69 14.45 10.12
N THR A 340 -3.79 14.73 11.07
CA THR A 340 -2.35 14.52 10.88
C THR A 340 -1.98 13.04 10.68
N ASP A 341 -2.72 12.06 11.22
CA ASP A 341 -2.47 10.63 10.96
C ASP A 341 -2.65 10.29 9.48
N LEU A 342 -3.69 10.87 8.88
CA LEU A 342 -4.08 10.62 7.49
C LEU A 342 -3.13 11.34 6.53
N ASP A 343 -2.78 12.58 6.84
CA ASP A 343 -1.86 13.38 6.04
C ASP A 343 -0.44 12.81 6.08
N PHE A 344 0.06 12.39 7.25
CA PHE A 344 1.34 11.70 7.36
C PHE A 344 1.39 10.45 6.49
N SER A 345 0.39 9.56 6.61
CA SER A 345 0.30 8.34 5.78
C SER A 345 0.28 8.69 4.28
N THR A 346 -0.43 9.75 3.90
CA THR A 346 -0.53 10.22 2.52
C THR A 346 0.82 10.71 1.99
N ILE A 347 1.52 11.57 2.74
CA ILE A 347 2.86 12.09 2.41
C ILE A 347 3.84 10.93 2.23
N PHE A 348 3.86 10.00 3.20
CA PHE A 348 4.74 8.83 3.16
C PHE A 348 4.47 7.99 1.90
N CYS A 349 3.21 7.65 1.63
CA CYS A 349 2.82 6.86 0.46
C CYS A 349 3.27 7.52 -0.85
N ILE A 350 3.01 8.82 -1.03
CA ILE A 350 3.42 9.56 -2.23
C ILE A 350 4.95 9.60 -2.36
N ALA A 351 5.68 9.79 -1.26
CA ALA A 351 7.15 9.84 -1.26
C ALA A 351 7.78 8.48 -1.62
N ILE A 352 7.22 7.38 -1.14
CA ILE A 352 7.72 6.02 -1.40
C ILE A 352 7.40 5.56 -2.83
N PHE A 353 6.33 6.06 -3.45
CA PHE A 353 5.89 5.66 -4.79
C PHE A 353 7.00 5.73 -5.86
N PRO A 354 7.75 6.83 -6.05
CA PRO A 354 8.86 6.86 -7.00
C PRO A 354 10.15 6.17 -6.50
N LEU A 355 10.28 5.86 -5.22
CA LEU A 355 11.46 5.23 -4.64
C LEU A 355 11.45 3.71 -4.84
N VAL A 356 10.28 3.08 -4.74
CA VAL A 356 10.16 1.62 -4.89
C VAL A 356 10.59 1.12 -6.27
N PRO A 357 10.14 1.69 -7.40
CA PRO A 357 10.63 1.29 -8.72
C PRO A 357 12.16 1.39 -8.84
N LYS A 358 12.76 2.48 -8.32
CA LYS A 358 14.22 2.64 -8.33
C LYS A 358 14.92 1.55 -7.51
N PHE A 359 14.40 1.26 -6.31
CA PHE A 359 14.94 0.21 -5.45
C PHE A 359 14.83 -1.17 -6.11
N VAL A 360 13.66 -1.54 -6.60
CA VAL A 360 13.41 -2.84 -7.22
C VAL A 360 14.23 -3.01 -8.49
N ASP A 361 14.21 -2.02 -9.41
CA ASP A 361 14.97 -2.12 -10.65
C ASP A 361 16.48 -2.24 -10.36
N LYS A 362 17.02 -1.45 -9.44
CA LYS A 362 18.43 -1.53 -9.03
C LYS A 362 18.81 -2.92 -8.52
N HIS A 363 18.09 -3.44 -7.54
CA HIS A 363 18.45 -4.70 -6.90
C HIS A 363 18.14 -5.91 -7.77
N LEU A 364 17.01 -5.90 -8.48
CA LEU A 364 16.63 -7.00 -9.36
C LEU A 364 17.63 -7.18 -10.51
N ARG A 365 18.08 -6.08 -11.13
CA ARG A 365 19.08 -6.16 -12.22
C ARG A 365 20.42 -6.62 -11.69
N TRP A 366 20.84 -6.12 -10.53
CA TRP A 366 22.07 -6.59 -9.88
C TRP A 366 22.04 -8.09 -9.60
N TRP A 367 20.97 -8.61 -8.99
CA TRP A 367 20.81 -10.04 -8.73
C TRP A 367 20.75 -10.87 -10.02
N THR A 368 19.99 -10.40 -11.02
CA THR A 368 19.91 -11.08 -12.32
C THR A 368 21.28 -11.18 -12.97
N ASN A 369 22.10 -10.12 -12.91
CA ASN A 369 23.45 -10.10 -13.46
C ASN A 369 24.38 -11.03 -12.70
N LEU A 370 24.32 -11.00 -11.36
CA LEU A 370 25.11 -11.88 -10.51
C LEU A 370 24.83 -13.35 -10.82
N ILE A 371 23.56 -13.72 -10.95
CA ILE A 371 23.12 -15.06 -11.30
C ILE A 371 23.57 -15.44 -12.71
N LYS A 372 23.33 -14.58 -13.72
CA LYS A 372 23.71 -14.88 -15.10
C LYS A 372 25.23 -14.99 -15.30
N ALA A 373 26.00 -14.12 -14.66
CA ALA A 373 27.45 -14.17 -14.69
C ALA A 373 27.99 -15.44 -14.03
N LYS A 374 27.48 -15.81 -12.85
CA LYS A 374 27.93 -17.01 -12.12
C LYS A 374 27.48 -18.32 -12.77
N MET A 375 26.20 -18.43 -13.13
CA MET A 375 25.61 -19.69 -13.59
C MET A 375 25.76 -19.92 -15.09
N PHE A 376 25.67 -18.87 -15.91
CA PHE A 376 25.64 -18.99 -17.37
C PHE A 376 26.87 -18.41 -18.06
N LYS A 377 27.85 -17.89 -17.29
CA LYS A 377 29.04 -17.18 -17.81
C LYS A 377 28.68 -16.09 -18.83
N LYS A 378 27.48 -15.52 -18.72
CA LYS A 378 26.96 -14.42 -19.54
C LYS A 378 26.68 -13.23 -18.64
N ALA A 379 27.55 -12.23 -18.66
CA ALA A 379 27.28 -10.95 -18.01
C ALA A 379 26.27 -10.15 -18.85
N LEU A 380 25.34 -9.42 -18.21
CA LEU A 380 24.60 -8.38 -18.94
C LEU A 380 25.56 -7.23 -19.26
N THR A 381 25.42 -6.66 -20.44
CA THR A 381 26.11 -5.43 -20.81
C THR A 381 25.33 -4.22 -20.29
N GLY A 382 26.02 -3.10 -20.16
CA GLY A 382 25.42 -1.84 -19.74
C GLY A 382 26.23 -0.68 -20.27
N PHE A 383 25.69 0.53 -20.11
CA PHE A 383 26.32 1.76 -20.54
C PHE A 383 26.09 2.88 -19.52
N VAL A 384 26.86 3.94 -19.68
CA VAL A 384 26.79 5.13 -18.83
C VAL A 384 26.35 6.33 -19.65
N VAL A 385 25.40 7.10 -19.11
CA VAL A 385 25.02 8.39 -19.66
C VAL A 385 25.49 9.48 -18.70
N GLU A 386 26.44 10.28 -19.16
CA GLU A 386 26.99 11.38 -18.38
C GLU A 386 26.01 12.56 -18.24
N LYS A 387 26.10 13.26 -17.11
CA LYS A 387 25.32 14.44 -16.76
C LYS A 387 26.22 15.47 -16.08
N LYS A 388 25.75 16.71 -15.94
CA LYS A 388 26.52 17.80 -15.31
C LYS A 388 27.07 17.45 -13.92
N LEU A 389 26.26 16.82 -13.06
CA LEU A 389 26.62 16.52 -11.66
C LEU A 389 27.04 15.06 -11.42
N GLY A 390 26.96 14.19 -12.42
CA GLY A 390 27.15 12.77 -12.22
C GLY A 390 26.86 11.96 -13.48
N PHE A 391 26.52 10.69 -13.31
CA PHE A 391 26.20 9.81 -14.44
C PHE A 391 25.08 8.83 -14.09
N ASP A 392 24.24 8.53 -15.07
CA ASP A 392 23.23 7.48 -14.99
C ASP A 392 23.85 6.17 -15.49
N LEU A 393 23.61 5.08 -14.77
CA LEU A 393 23.99 3.73 -15.17
C LEU A 393 22.79 3.00 -15.77
N TYR A 394 22.95 2.40 -16.94
CA TYR A 394 21.91 1.63 -17.62
C TYR A 394 22.37 0.20 -17.87
N THR A 395 21.45 -0.75 -17.73
CA THR A 395 21.64 -2.12 -18.24
C THR A 395 21.02 -2.23 -19.62
N ASN A 396 21.69 -2.95 -20.52
CA ASN A 396 21.12 -3.35 -21.79
C ASN A 396 20.14 -4.49 -21.52
N SER A 397 18.85 -4.20 -21.62
CA SER A 397 17.83 -5.22 -21.86
C SER A 397 17.60 -5.26 -23.38
N GLU A 398 17.22 -6.44 -23.89
CA GLU A 398 17.06 -6.69 -25.34
C GLU A 398 16.12 -5.69 -26.03
N LYS A 399 15.19 -5.07 -25.30
CA LYS A 399 14.16 -4.18 -25.86
C LYS A 399 14.28 -2.72 -25.49
N TYR A 400 14.81 -2.41 -24.31
CA TYR A 400 14.93 -1.04 -23.83
C TYR A 400 16.00 -0.92 -22.75
N PRO A 401 16.73 0.20 -22.67
CA PRO A 401 17.67 0.41 -21.58
C PRO A 401 16.93 0.62 -20.26
N VAL A 402 17.35 -0.09 -19.21
CA VAL A 402 16.79 0.07 -17.86
C VAL A 402 17.78 0.82 -17.00
N LYS A 403 17.36 1.96 -16.44
CA LYS A 403 18.18 2.73 -15.52
C LYS A 403 18.36 1.96 -14.22
N VAL A 404 19.62 1.72 -13.84
CA VAL A 404 20.00 1.06 -12.59
C VAL A 404 20.06 2.09 -11.45
N ASP A 405 20.83 3.16 -11.62
CA ASP A 405 20.98 4.21 -10.60
C ASP A 405 21.59 5.50 -11.19
N PHE A 406 21.65 6.56 -10.38
CA PHE A 406 22.43 7.77 -10.63
C PHE A 406 23.56 7.90 -9.62
N PHE A 407 24.76 8.23 -10.09
CA PHE A 407 25.93 8.43 -9.24
C PHE A 407 26.49 9.83 -9.44
N LEU A 408 26.61 10.60 -8.35
CA LEU A 408 27.33 11.88 -8.37
C LEU A 408 28.80 11.65 -8.74
N TYR A 409 29.45 12.63 -9.37
CA TYR A 409 30.89 12.56 -9.58
C TYR A 409 31.66 12.55 -8.26
N GLY A 410 32.83 11.91 -8.26
CA GLY A 410 33.80 11.98 -7.17
C GLY A 410 35.09 12.65 -7.65
N LYS A 411 36.13 12.66 -6.81
CA LYS A 411 37.45 13.23 -7.16
C LYS A 411 37.99 12.67 -8.49
N ASN A 412 37.82 11.37 -8.72
CA ASN A 412 38.14 10.73 -10.00
C ASN A 412 36.85 10.21 -10.66
N LYS A 413 36.35 10.99 -11.63
CA LYS A 413 35.14 10.66 -12.40
C LYS A 413 35.24 9.29 -13.07
N GLN A 414 36.36 9.03 -13.74
CA GLN A 414 36.52 7.86 -14.59
C GLN A 414 36.63 6.58 -13.76
N GLU A 415 37.46 6.61 -12.72
CA GLU A 415 37.60 5.49 -11.79
C GLU A 415 36.27 5.14 -11.10
N LYS A 416 35.47 6.15 -10.72
CA LYS A 416 34.15 5.93 -10.12
C LYS A 416 33.20 5.26 -11.10
N MET A 417 33.19 5.70 -12.37
CA MET A 417 32.38 5.07 -13.43
C MET A 417 32.79 3.60 -13.63
N ASP A 418 34.10 3.33 -13.76
CA ASP A 418 34.62 1.98 -13.99
C ASP A 418 34.33 1.06 -12.79
N LYS A 419 34.48 1.57 -11.56
CA LYS A 419 34.13 0.84 -10.33
C LYS A 419 32.65 0.45 -10.30
N LYS A 420 31.74 1.36 -10.68
CA LYS A 420 30.30 1.08 -10.70
C LYS A 420 29.92 0.14 -11.84
N MET A 421 30.47 0.32 -13.04
CA MET A 421 30.30 -0.62 -14.15
C MET A 421 30.73 -2.04 -13.77
N LYS A 422 31.92 -2.19 -13.18
CA LYS A 422 32.43 -3.49 -12.73
C LYS A 422 31.54 -4.14 -11.66
N HIS A 423 31.03 -3.34 -10.72
CA HIS A 423 30.16 -3.84 -9.65
C HIS A 423 28.82 -4.38 -10.14
N TYR A 424 28.19 -3.71 -11.12
CA TYR A 424 26.86 -4.09 -11.60
C TYR A 424 26.85 -5.08 -12.77
N PHE A 425 27.89 -5.07 -13.60
CA PHE A 425 27.92 -5.88 -14.82
C PHE A 425 28.89 -7.06 -14.75
N HIS A 426 29.78 -7.13 -13.75
CA HIS A 426 30.74 -8.23 -13.59
C HIS A 426 31.58 -8.52 -14.86
N VAL A 427 31.69 -7.55 -15.77
CA VAL A 427 32.48 -7.65 -17.02
C VAL A 427 33.93 -7.28 -16.72
N LYS A 428 34.89 -8.03 -17.29
CA LYS A 428 36.26 -7.51 -17.53
C LYS A 428 36.11 -6.45 -18.60
N SER A 429 36.29 -5.18 -18.22
CA SER A 429 36.13 -4.00 -19.07
C SER A 429 36.66 -4.20 -20.49
N GLU A 430 35.78 -4.45 -21.44
CA GLU A 430 36.04 -4.11 -22.84
C GLU A 430 35.56 -2.67 -23.11
N PRO A 431 36.14 -1.98 -24.10
CA PRO A 431 36.08 -0.53 -24.19
C PRO A 431 34.65 -0.02 -24.44
N LYS A 432 34.16 0.71 -23.44
CA LYS A 432 33.29 1.89 -23.52
C LYS A 432 32.77 2.28 -24.92
N GLU A 433 31.49 2.00 -25.18
CA GLU A 433 30.65 3.04 -25.79
C GLU A 433 30.26 4.03 -24.69
N VAL A 434 31.10 5.05 -24.47
CA VAL A 434 30.62 6.27 -23.84
C VAL A 434 29.76 6.96 -24.88
N ILE A 435 28.45 6.69 -24.83
CA ILE A 435 27.48 7.51 -25.55
C ILE A 435 27.49 8.86 -24.83
N LYS A 436 28.38 9.76 -25.25
CA LYS A 436 28.15 11.18 -25.05
C LYS A 436 26.87 11.48 -25.81
N TRP A 437 25.77 11.62 -25.08
CA TRP A 437 24.58 12.24 -25.63
C TRP A 437 24.99 13.67 -25.98
N GLN A 438 25.52 13.86 -27.19
CA GLN A 438 25.46 15.16 -27.85
C GLN A 438 23.97 15.45 -27.93
N GLU A 439 23.57 16.57 -27.35
CA GLU A 439 22.26 17.15 -27.60
C GLU A 439 22.13 17.23 -29.13
N GLN A 440 21.43 16.28 -29.75
CA GLN A 440 21.15 16.40 -31.17
C GLN A 440 20.31 17.67 -31.32
N PRO A 441 20.77 18.65 -32.11
CA PRO A 441 19.99 19.84 -32.38
C PRO A 441 18.75 19.37 -33.15
N ASN A 442 17.57 19.49 -32.51
CA ASN A 442 16.24 19.65 -33.10
C ASN A 442 15.19 19.83 -31.99
#